data_AF-A0A1C0ADD0-F1
#
_entry.id   AF-A0A1C0ADD0-F1
#
_cell.length_a   1.000
_cell.length_b   1.000
_cell.length_c   1.000
_cell.angle_alpha   90.00
_cell.angle_beta   90.00
_cell.angle_gamma   90.00
#
_symmetry.space_group_name_H-M   'P 1'
#
loop_
_entity.id
_entity.type
_entity.pdbx_description
1 polymer ?
#
loop_
_entity_poly.entity_id
_entity_poly.type
_entity_poly.pdbx_seq_one_letter_code
_entity_poly.pdbx_strand_id
1 'polypeptide(L)'
;MNNVVEMNSQVADNSLIKSLEEKKDVIKRTVAKGANNDEFEMFMHLAKQYGLDPFQKEIFFWKYGSDPTIMTSRDGYLKIANNHPQFDGHVADVVHENDSFEKLMDGVKHTYNLKNRGKIIGAYCLVYRKDRKFPVYVFAPYEEYKKSSQVWRQYASAMILKCAESMALKRAFSVSGLVSREEIGYEDNQNTTRMSSEEVSNLEEGLKNKPARNENKQAKQEIINRLAKAVESEENNITGEAIKSVAKSNFGTGNLAKLDLEQLEELEQIFLFETYFGDEEETEENKVVDVEAEVVENDEENFGAEVERAVAEG
;
A
#
# COMPACT_ATOMS: atom_id res chain seq x y z
N MET A 1 10.53 30.59 13.04
CA MET A 1 10.28 29.45 12.12
C MET A 1 9.01 28.68 12.48
N ASN A 2 8.64 28.51 13.76
CA ASN A 2 7.41 27.81 14.16
C ASN A 2 6.10 28.37 13.58
N ASN A 3 5.93 29.71 13.54
CA ASN A 3 4.68 30.32 13.03
C ASN A 3 4.43 30.08 11.53
N VAL A 4 5.49 29.86 10.73
CA VAL A 4 5.36 29.64 9.27
C VAL A 4 4.97 28.19 8.99
N VAL A 5 5.51 27.24 9.76
CA VAL A 5 5.17 25.82 9.64
C VAL A 5 3.73 25.56 10.09
N GLU A 6 3.29 26.18 11.20
CA GLU A 6 1.91 26.07 11.68
C GLU A 6 0.91 26.74 10.74
N MET A 7 1.25 27.90 10.14
CA MET A 7 0.41 28.51 9.10
C MET A 7 0.31 27.62 7.86
N ASN A 8 1.42 27.03 7.40
CA ASN A 8 1.41 26.19 6.21
C ASN A 8 0.64 24.88 6.42
N SER A 9 0.70 24.27 7.61
CA SER A 9 -0.08 23.06 7.92
C SER A 9 -1.58 23.36 8.01
N GLN A 10 -1.97 24.47 8.65
CA GLN A 10 -3.37 24.90 8.75
C GLN A 10 -3.97 25.28 7.38
N VAL A 11 -3.17 25.87 6.49
CA VAL A 11 -3.59 26.21 5.11
C VAL A 11 -3.73 24.94 4.26
N ALA A 12 -2.80 23.98 4.37
CA ALA A 12 -2.89 22.69 3.68
C ALA A 12 -4.10 21.86 4.14
N ASP A 13 -4.36 21.79 5.45
CA ASP A 13 -5.51 21.07 6.02
C ASP A 13 -6.83 21.69 5.56
N ASN A 14 -6.94 23.02 5.53
CA ASN A 14 -8.13 23.71 5.03
C ASN A 14 -8.35 23.51 3.52
N SER A 15 -7.28 23.41 2.73
CA SER A 15 -7.36 23.09 1.30
C SER A 15 -7.87 21.67 1.05
N LEU A 16 -7.36 20.69 1.82
CA LEU A 16 -7.82 19.31 1.72
C LEU A 16 -9.29 19.18 2.10
N ILE A 17 -9.71 19.75 3.24
CA ILE A 17 -11.11 19.71 3.69
C ILE A 17 -12.04 20.29 2.63
N LYS A 18 -11.67 21.42 2.01
CA LYS A 18 -12.44 22.01 0.92
C LYS A 18 -12.56 21.08 -0.28
N SER A 19 -11.44 20.49 -0.72
CA SER A 19 -11.41 19.51 -1.83
C SER A 19 -12.29 18.28 -1.53
N LEU A 20 -12.26 17.78 -0.29
CA LEU A 20 -13.09 16.66 0.15
C LEU A 20 -14.59 16.97 0.05
N GLU A 21 -15.01 18.19 0.40
CA GLU A 21 -16.41 18.60 0.27
C GLU A 21 -16.83 18.78 -1.19
N GLU A 22 -15.99 19.42 -2.01
CA GLU A 22 -16.26 19.61 -3.44
C GLU A 22 -16.38 18.28 -4.18
N LYS A 23 -15.61 17.26 -3.78
CA LYS A 23 -15.57 15.94 -4.41
C LYS A 23 -16.41 14.89 -3.68
N LYS A 24 -17.24 15.27 -2.68
CA LYS A 24 -18.01 14.35 -1.84
C LYS A 24 -18.78 13.29 -2.64
N ASP A 25 -19.46 13.70 -3.72
CA ASP A 25 -20.22 12.76 -4.56
C ASP A 25 -19.33 11.80 -5.35
N VAL A 26 -18.16 12.25 -5.78
CA VAL A 26 -17.16 11.40 -6.46
C VAL A 26 -16.63 10.37 -5.47
N ILE A 27 -16.26 10.81 -4.26
CA ILE A 27 -15.76 9.92 -3.20
C ILE A 27 -16.78 8.84 -2.88
N LYS A 28 -18.07 9.20 -2.74
CA LYS A 28 -19.14 8.22 -2.48
C LYS A 28 -19.29 7.18 -3.59
N ARG A 29 -19.18 7.60 -4.86
CA ARG A 29 -19.33 6.69 -6.02
C ARG A 29 -18.09 5.83 -6.29
N THR A 30 -16.93 6.20 -5.75
CA THR A 30 -15.64 5.57 -6.09
C THR A 30 -15.02 4.86 -4.89
N VAL A 31 -14.58 5.62 -3.88
CA VAL A 31 -13.82 5.11 -2.72
C VAL A 31 -14.72 4.57 -1.61
N ALA A 32 -15.98 5.04 -1.54
CA ALA A 32 -16.97 4.60 -0.54
C ALA A 32 -18.22 3.94 -1.15
N LYS A 33 -18.00 3.08 -2.15
CA LYS A 33 -19.08 2.30 -2.77
C LYS A 33 -19.83 1.46 -1.73
N GLY A 34 -21.16 1.44 -1.85
CA GLY A 34 -22.03 0.67 -0.95
C GLY A 34 -22.30 1.33 0.41
N ALA A 35 -21.69 2.48 0.70
CA ALA A 35 -21.99 3.26 1.90
C ALA A 35 -23.40 3.86 1.84
N ASN A 36 -24.19 3.67 2.90
CA ASN A 36 -25.38 4.47 3.12
C ASN A 36 -25.00 5.93 3.51
N ASN A 37 -25.99 6.81 3.70
CA ASN A 37 -25.70 8.22 4.01
C ASN A 37 -24.92 8.39 5.32
N ASP A 38 -25.35 7.72 6.39
CA ASP A 38 -24.75 7.84 7.72
C ASP A 38 -23.34 7.24 7.76
N GLU A 39 -23.15 6.08 7.11
CA GLU A 39 -21.86 5.42 6.95
C GLU A 39 -20.87 6.29 6.17
N PHE A 40 -21.35 6.94 5.12
CA PHE A 40 -20.55 7.84 4.32
C PHE A 40 -20.20 9.12 5.09
N GLU A 41 -21.12 9.64 5.90
CA GLU A 41 -20.82 10.76 6.80
C GLU A 41 -19.77 10.39 7.85
N MET A 42 -19.85 9.20 8.43
CA MET A 42 -18.82 8.67 9.33
C MET A 42 -17.46 8.58 8.64
N PHE A 43 -17.41 8.08 7.40
CA PHE A 43 -16.19 8.03 6.58
C PHE A 43 -15.59 9.41 6.34
N MET A 44 -16.41 10.36 5.88
CA MET A 44 -15.96 11.73 5.62
C MET A 44 -15.52 12.46 6.90
N HIS A 45 -16.16 12.18 8.03
CA HIS A 45 -15.77 12.73 9.32
C HIS A 45 -14.36 12.29 9.71
N LEU A 46 -14.05 10.99 9.62
CA LEU A 46 -12.71 10.47 9.93
C LEU A 46 -11.65 10.96 8.96
N ALA A 47 -11.97 11.03 7.65
CA ALA A 47 -11.07 11.59 6.65
C ALA A 47 -10.66 13.04 7.00
N LYS A 48 -11.64 13.88 7.38
CA LYS A 48 -11.39 15.27 7.79
C LYS A 48 -10.64 15.37 9.12
N GLN A 49 -11.05 14.59 10.13
CA GLN A 49 -10.44 14.62 11.46
C GLN A 49 -8.93 14.30 11.42
N TYR A 50 -8.54 13.36 10.56
CA TYR A 50 -7.14 12.93 10.45
C TYR A 50 -6.39 13.54 9.26
N GLY A 51 -7.03 14.42 8.48
CA GLY A 51 -6.42 15.01 7.28
C GLY A 51 -6.02 13.98 6.22
N LEU A 52 -6.83 12.92 6.06
CA LEU A 52 -6.57 11.84 5.12
C LEU A 52 -7.32 12.03 3.81
N ASP A 53 -6.66 11.76 2.69
CA ASP A 53 -7.20 11.83 1.34
C ASP A 53 -7.60 10.43 0.84
N PRO A 54 -8.91 10.18 0.62
CA PRO A 54 -9.41 8.95 0.02
C PRO A 54 -8.83 8.65 -1.37
N PHE A 55 -8.52 9.67 -2.19
CA PHE A 55 -7.99 9.48 -3.54
C PHE A 55 -6.53 9.04 -3.54
N GLN A 56 -5.76 9.49 -2.54
CA GLN A 56 -4.37 9.05 -2.32
C GLN A 56 -4.28 7.71 -1.58
N LYS A 57 -5.41 7.02 -1.39
CA LYS A 57 -5.44 5.72 -0.72
C LYS A 57 -4.88 5.77 0.71
N GLU A 58 -5.06 6.91 1.37
CA GLU A 58 -4.67 7.11 2.78
C GLU A 58 -5.74 6.55 3.73
N ILE A 59 -7.02 6.62 3.33
CA ILE A 59 -8.18 6.10 4.05
C ILE A 59 -9.13 5.41 3.07
N PHE A 60 -9.76 4.32 3.51
CA PHE A 60 -10.67 3.52 2.69
C PHE A 60 -11.95 3.21 3.45
N PHE A 61 -13.05 3.20 2.71
CA PHE A 61 -14.29 2.62 3.19
C PHE A 61 -14.39 1.20 2.66
N TRP A 62 -14.57 0.25 3.56
CA TRP A 62 -14.77 -1.15 3.23
C TRP A 62 -16.07 -1.63 3.84
N LYS A 63 -16.86 -2.40 3.10
CA LYS A 63 -18.11 -2.95 3.62
C LYS A 63 -18.27 -4.38 3.14
N TYR A 64 -18.32 -5.31 4.09
CA TYR A 64 -18.61 -6.71 3.84
C TYR A 64 -19.90 -7.09 4.56
N GLY A 65 -20.94 -7.46 3.83
CA GLY A 65 -22.27 -7.66 4.39
C GLY A 65 -22.88 -6.34 4.89
N SER A 66 -23.36 -6.32 6.14
CA SER A 66 -24.00 -5.14 6.74
C SER A 66 -23.02 -4.15 7.35
N ASP A 67 -21.82 -4.59 7.73
CA ASP A 67 -21.01 -3.83 8.69
C ASP A 67 -19.91 -3.04 7.98
N PRO A 68 -19.92 -1.70 8.08
CA PRO A 68 -18.87 -0.86 7.51
C PRO A 68 -17.59 -0.94 8.36
N THR A 69 -16.46 -0.92 7.69
CA THR A 69 -15.13 -0.84 8.29
C THR A 69 -14.34 0.27 7.59
N ILE A 70 -13.80 1.20 8.36
CA ILE A 70 -13.00 2.31 7.83
C ILE A 70 -11.53 2.02 8.10
N MET A 71 -10.80 1.77 7.02
CA MET A 71 -9.39 1.38 7.09
C MET A 71 -8.46 2.53 6.75
N THR A 72 -7.22 2.42 7.21
CA THR A 72 -6.14 3.37 6.90
C THR A 72 -4.91 2.62 6.41
N SER A 73 -4.24 3.16 5.40
CA SER A 73 -2.98 2.60 4.91
C SER A 73 -1.83 2.94 5.86
N ARG A 74 -0.71 2.24 5.70
CA ARG A 74 0.55 2.61 6.35
C ARG A 74 0.91 4.07 6.06
N ASP A 75 0.69 4.55 4.84
CA ASP A 75 1.00 5.92 4.44
C ASP A 75 0.04 6.93 5.08
N GLY A 76 -1.23 6.57 5.25
CA GLY A 76 -2.17 7.36 6.06
C GLY A 76 -1.71 7.51 7.51
N TYR A 77 -1.28 6.42 8.15
CA TYR A 77 -0.69 6.51 9.50
C TYR A 77 0.60 7.32 9.54
N LEU A 78 1.46 7.20 8.52
CA LEU A 78 2.69 7.97 8.41
C LEU A 78 2.41 9.46 8.22
N LYS A 79 1.39 9.82 7.44
CA LYS A 79 0.95 11.22 7.28
C LYS A 79 0.44 11.80 8.58
N ILE A 80 -0.39 11.06 9.32
CA ILE A 80 -0.84 11.48 10.67
C ILE A 80 0.36 11.73 11.58
N ALA A 81 1.35 10.84 11.56
CA ALA A 81 2.58 11.00 12.33
C ALA A 81 3.37 12.24 11.89
N ASN A 82 3.62 12.42 10.59
CA ASN A 82 4.35 13.57 10.04
C ASN A 82 3.70 14.92 10.38
N ASN A 83 2.37 14.97 10.45
CA ASN A 83 1.65 16.17 10.82
C ASN A 83 1.68 16.46 12.34
N HIS A 84 2.11 15.50 13.16
CA HIS A 84 2.14 15.66 14.61
C HIS A 84 3.45 16.33 15.08
N PRO A 85 3.40 17.46 15.83
CA PRO A 85 4.61 18.23 16.20
C PRO A 85 5.70 17.44 16.95
N GLN A 86 5.25 16.45 17.73
CA GLN A 86 6.12 15.58 18.52
C GLN A 86 6.72 14.40 17.73
N PHE A 87 6.37 14.16 16.46
CA PHE A 87 7.00 13.09 15.69
C PHE A 87 8.47 13.40 15.46
N ASP A 88 9.31 12.39 15.66
CA ASP A 88 10.77 12.47 15.53
C ASP A 88 11.31 11.34 14.65
N GLY A 89 10.50 10.92 13.67
CA GLY A 89 10.82 9.83 12.76
C GLY A 89 10.52 8.44 13.33
N HIS A 90 10.74 7.45 12.48
CA HIS A 90 10.64 6.05 12.85
C HIS A 90 11.76 5.25 12.17
N VAL A 91 12.12 4.13 12.79
CA VAL A 91 13.11 3.18 12.26
C VAL A 91 12.43 1.82 12.21
N ALA A 92 12.43 1.19 11.04
CA ALA A 92 11.80 -0.10 10.84
C ALA A 92 12.65 -0.99 9.94
N ASP A 93 12.66 -2.29 10.22
CA ASP A 93 13.42 -3.25 9.44
C ASP A 93 12.90 -4.69 9.63
N VAL A 94 13.28 -5.57 8.71
CA VAL A 94 12.93 -6.99 8.69
C VAL A 94 14.06 -7.81 9.31
N VAL A 95 13.73 -8.61 10.31
CA VAL A 95 14.66 -9.52 10.99
C VAL A 95 14.61 -10.88 10.34
N HIS A 96 15.78 -11.41 10.00
CA HIS A 96 15.95 -12.74 9.45
C HIS A 96 16.72 -13.65 10.42
N GLU A 97 16.58 -14.96 10.23
CA GLU A 97 17.07 -16.03 11.10
C GLU A 97 18.57 -15.92 11.44
N ASN A 98 19.40 -15.51 10.47
CA ASN A 98 20.84 -15.45 10.65
C ASN A 98 21.36 -14.04 10.96
N ASP A 99 20.49 -13.05 11.15
CA ASP A 99 20.91 -11.72 11.58
C ASP A 99 21.30 -11.70 13.05
N SER A 100 22.10 -10.71 13.44
CA SER A 100 22.27 -10.36 14.85
C SER A 100 21.22 -9.31 15.22
N PHE A 101 20.31 -9.66 16.13
CA PHE A 101 19.23 -8.77 16.58
C PHE A 101 19.14 -8.75 18.11
N GLU A 102 19.18 -7.56 18.69
CA GLU A 102 19.02 -7.31 20.12
C GLU A 102 18.09 -6.11 20.36
N LYS A 103 17.04 -6.32 21.15
CA LYS A 103 16.13 -5.25 21.60
C LYS A 103 16.71 -4.55 22.82
N LEU A 104 16.93 -3.24 22.70
CA LEU A 104 17.36 -2.36 23.79
C LEU A 104 16.13 -1.65 24.39
N MET A 105 16.32 -0.88 25.46
CA MET A 105 15.22 -0.08 26.03
C MET A 105 14.85 1.13 25.17
N ASP A 106 15.86 1.74 24.54
CA ASP A 106 15.78 2.99 23.77
C ASP A 106 15.98 2.77 22.26
N GLY A 107 16.11 1.52 21.82
CA GLY A 107 16.42 1.21 20.43
C GLY A 107 16.53 -0.27 20.13
N VAL A 108 17.18 -0.56 19.01
CA VAL A 108 17.51 -1.91 18.55
C VAL A 108 18.94 -1.90 18.03
N LYS A 109 19.69 -2.97 18.29
CA LYS A 109 20.93 -3.27 17.59
C LYS A 109 20.66 -4.40 16.61
N HIS A 110 20.68 -4.08 15.31
CA HIS A 110 20.43 -5.03 14.23
C HIS A 110 21.58 -4.98 13.22
N THR A 111 22.14 -6.14 12.90
CA THR A 111 23.22 -6.26 11.91
C THR A 111 22.91 -7.43 10.99
N TYR A 112 23.01 -7.18 9.68
CA TYR A 112 22.67 -8.17 8.67
C TYR A 112 23.78 -9.20 8.48
N ASN A 113 23.39 -10.45 8.30
CA ASN A 113 24.28 -11.43 7.70
C ASN A 113 24.25 -11.28 6.17
N LEU A 114 25.17 -10.47 5.64
CA LEU A 114 25.21 -10.13 4.21
C LEU A 114 25.44 -11.33 3.28
N LYS A 115 25.97 -12.45 3.79
CA LYS A 115 26.18 -13.67 2.99
C LYS A 115 24.92 -14.51 2.89
N ASN A 116 24.22 -14.68 4.01
CA ASN A 116 22.98 -15.44 4.07
C ASN A 116 22.15 -14.99 5.26
N ARG A 117 21.10 -14.22 5.00
CA ARG A 117 20.17 -13.75 6.03
C ARG A 117 19.25 -14.85 6.56
N GLY A 118 19.00 -15.92 5.80
CA GLY A 118 18.07 -16.99 6.19
C GLY A 118 16.61 -16.60 5.98
N LYS A 119 15.69 -17.27 6.69
CA LYS A 119 14.24 -17.01 6.58
C LYS A 119 13.85 -15.74 7.33
N ILE A 120 12.75 -15.12 6.92
CA ILE A 120 12.14 -13.99 7.64
C ILE A 120 11.57 -14.49 8.96
N ILE A 121 11.95 -13.84 10.07
CA ILE A 121 11.42 -14.10 11.41
C ILE A 121 10.29 -13.11 11.74
N GLY A 122 10.41 -11.88 11.28
CA GLY A 122 9.43 -10.82 11.52
C GLY A 122 9.99 -9.46 11.11
N ALA A 123 9.29 -8.40 11.48
CA ALA A 123 9.78 -7.04 11.34
C ALA A 123 9.54 -6.24 12.62
N TYR A 124 10.38 -5.24 12.86
CA TYR A 124 10.18 -4.29 13.94
C TYR A 124 9.97 -2.87 13.40
N CYS A 125 9.32 -2.05 14.20
CA CYS A 125 9.26 -0.61 14.01
C CYS A 125 9.37 0.10 15.36
N LEU A 126 10.26 1.10 15.41
CA LEU A 126 10.42 2.04 16.52
C LEU A 126 9.94 3.40 16.06
N VAL A 127 8.94 3.95 16.74
CA VAL A 127 8.47 5.32 16.48
C VAL A 127 8.94 6.23 17.60
N TYR A 128 9.71 7.25 17.24
CA TYR A 128 10.28 8.22 18.18
C TYR A 128 9.36 9.43 18.29
N ARG A 129 9.26 9.92 19.52
CA ARG A 129 8.57 11.18 19.80
C ARG A 129 9.39 12.03 20.76
N LYS A 130 9.42 13.34 20.50
CA LYS A 130 10.20 14.31 21.29
C LYS A 130 9.69 14.44 22.74
N ASP A 131 8.42 14.11 22.97
CA ASP A 131 7.77 14.18 24.29
C ASP A 131 7.93 12.90 25.13
N ARG A 132 8.72 11.91 24.67
CA ARG A 132 8.89 10.62 25.36
C ARG A 132 10.35 10.21 25.40
N LYS A 133 10.75 9.57 26.50
CA LYS A 133 12.12 9.06 26.67
C LYS A 133 12.40 7.82 25.83
N PHE A 134 11.40 6.96 25.66
CA PHE A 134 11.54 5.68 24.96
C PHE A 134 10.60 5.63 23.76
N PRO A 135 11.05 5.07 22.62
CA PRO A 135 10.20 4.93 21.44
C PRO A 135 9.07 3.94 21.69
N VAL A 136 8.01 4.06 20.90
CA VAL A 136 7.03 2.98 20.78
C VAL A 136 7.65 1.89 19.93
N TYR A 137 7.84 0.72 20.52
CA TYR A 137 8.36 -0.46 19.84
C TYR A 137 7.23 -1.43 19.49
N VAL A 138 7.24 -1.91 18.26
CA VAL A 138 6.42 -3.05 17.81
C VAL A 138 7.31 -4.05 17.11
N PHE A 139 7.04 -5.33 17.35
CA PHE A 139 7.54 -6.45 16.57
C PHE A 139 6.36 -7.23 16.00
N ALA A 140 6.34 -7.45 14.70
CA ALA A 140 5.34 -8.26 14.00
C ALA A 140 5.98 -9.61 13.63
N PRO A 141 5.63 -10.72 14.33
CA PRO A 141 6.13 -12.05 14.00
C PRO A 141 5.63 -12.49 12.63
N TYR A 142 6.53 -12.92 11.74
CA TYR A 142 6.16 -13.27 10.37
C TYR A 142 5.09 -14.37 10.29
N GLU A 143 5.21 -15.37 11.17
CA GLU A 143 4.29 -16.51 11.22
C GLU A 143 2.85 -16.13 11.59
N GLU A 144 2.64 -15.05 12.34
CA GLU A 144 1.30 -14.58 12.74
C GLU A 144 0.58 -13.82 11.63
N TYR A 145 1.33 -13.15 10.75
CA TYR A 145 0.77 -12.24 9.76
C TYR A 145 0.83 -12.75 8.32
N LYS A 146 1.70 -13.74 8.05
CA LYS A 146 1.86 -14.27 6.69
C LYS A 146 0.53 -14.77 6.13
N LYS A 147 0.26 -14.42 4.89
CA LYS A 147 -0.92 -14.90 4.15
C LYS A 147 -0.48 -15.76 2.96
N SER A 148 -1.38 -16.62 2.50
CA SER A 148 -1.14 -17.50 1.35
C SER A 148 -1.28 -16.80 -0.01
N SER A 149 -1.35 -15.47 -0.05
CA SER A 149 -1.53 -14.72 -1.30
C SER A 149 -0.24 -14.58 -2.11
N GLN A 150 -0.37 -14.30 -3.41
CA GLN A 150 0.78 -14.10 -4.31
C GLN A 150 1.66 -12.92 -3.88
N VAL A 151 1.04 -11.82 -3.44
CA VAL A 151 1.75 -10.64 -2.96
C VAL A 151 2.63 -10.98 -1.75
N TRP A 152 2.12 -11.78 -0.80
CA TRP A 152 2.92 -12.23 0.35
C TRP A 152 4.05 -13.19 -0.03
N ARG A 153 3.90 -13.98 -1.10
CA ARG A 153 4.99 -14.83 -1.62
C ARG A 153 6.09 -14.02 -2.32
N GLN A 154 5.72 -12.98 -3.07
CA GLN A 154 6.67 -12.17 -3.84
C GLN A 154 7.34 -11.09 -2.99
N TYR A 155 6.57 -10.44 -2.11
CA TYR A 155 6.99 -9.25 -1.36
C TYR A 155 6.89 -9.46 0.16
N ALA A 156 7.23 -10.66 0.64
CA ALA A 156 7.11 -11.06 2.05
C ALA A 156 7.71 -10.03 3.02
N SER A 157 8.95 -9.57 2.75
CA SER A 157 9.67 -8.60 3.58
C SER A 157 8.94 -7.25 3.64
N ALA A 158 8.48 -6.72 2.51
CA ALA A 158 7.76 -5.45 2.48
C ALA A 158 6.40 -5.55 3.21
N MET A 159 5.71 -6.68 3.06
CA MET A 159 4.41 -6.91 3.70
C MET A 159 4.52 -6.98 5.22
N ILE A 160 5.48 -7.74 5.76
CA ILE A 160 5.65 -7.82 7.22
C ILE A 160 6.18 -6.51 7.81
N LEU A 161 7.05 -5.81 7.09
CA LEU A 161 7.53 -4.48 7.49
C LEU A 161 6.37 -3.49 7.62
N LYS A 162 5.49 -3.47 6.61
CA LYS A 162 4.28 -2.66 6.62
C LYS A 162 3.39 -2.95 7.82
N CYS A 163 3.23 -4.23 8.21
CA CYS A 163 2.47 -4.61 9.41
C CYS A 163 3.05 -3.96 10.66
N ALA A 164 4.37 -4.07 10.85
CA ALA A 164 5.06 -3.49 12.00
C ALA A 164 4.92 -1.96 12.04
N GLU A 165 5.05 -1.30 10.88
CA GLU A 165 4.92 0.16 10.77
C GLU A 165 3.51 0.66 11.07
N SER A 166 2.48 0.08 10.47
CA SER A 166 1.08 0.46 10.73
C SER A 166 0.75 0.36 12.22
N MET A 167 1.14 -0.75 12.86
CA MET A 167 0.89 -0.96 14.28
C MET A 167 1.66 0.03 15.17
N ALA A 168 2.93 0.30 14.86
CA ALA A 168 3.75 1.21 15.66
C ALA A 168 3.27 2.65 15.56
N LEU A 169 2.97 3.13 14.34
CA LEU A 169 2.47 4.48 14.09
C LEU A 169 1.12 4.69 14.77
N LYS A 170 0.18 3.74 14.62
CA LYS A 170 -1.12 3.79 15.29
C LYS A 170 -0.99 3.89 16.81
N ARG A 171 -0.11 3.08 17.41
CA ARG A 171 0.16 3.08 18.87
C ARG A 171 0.85 4.36 19.34
N ALA A 172 1.79 4.89 18.57
CA ALA A 172 2.55 6.09 18.94
C ALA A 172 1.69 7.35 19.00
N PHE A 173 0.69 7.46 18.12
CA PHE A 173 -0.18 8.63 17.98
C PHE A 173 -1.62 8.41 18.44
N SER A 174 -1.91 7.27 19.08
CA SER A 174 -3.22 6.96 19.66
C SER A 174 -4.38 7.13 18.67
N VAL A 175 -4.17 6.71 17.42
CA VAL A 175 -5.17 6.86 16.35
C VAL A 175 -6.35 5.92 16.61
N SER A 176 -7.53 6.50 16.82
CA SER A 176 -8.79 5.79 17.15
C SER A 176 -9.80 5.83 16.01
N GLY A 177 -10.66 4.81 15.92
CA GLY A 177 -11.71 4.75 14.88
C GLY A 177 -11.21 4.37 13.48
N LEU A 178 -9.89 4.30 13.29
CA LEU A 178 -9.25 3.75 12.10
C LEU A 178 -8.65 2.38 12.44
N VAL A 179 -8.68 1.47 11.47
CA VAL A 179 -8.14 0.12 11.59
C VAL A 179 -7.22 -0.15 10.42
N SER A 180 -6.08 -0.79 10.66
CA SER A 180 -5.22 -1.21 9.56
C SER A 180 -5.74 -2.52 8.97
N ARG A 181 -5.45 -2.76 7.68
CA ARG A 181 -5.82 -4.02 7.01
C ARG A 181 -5.18 -5.24 7.70
N GLU A 182 -4.08 -5.03 8.40
CA GLU A 182 -3.34 -6.06 9.12
C GLU A 182 -3.99 -6.43 10.47
N GLU A 183 -4.80 -5.55 11.07
CA GLU A 183 -5.55 -5.84 12.31
C GLU A 183 -6.82 -6.68 12.06
N ILE A 184 -7.40 -6.53 10.88
CA ILE A 184 -8.59 -7.27 10.48
C ILE A 184 -8.10 -8.48 9.72
N GLY A 185 -7.92 -9.59 10.43
CA GLY A 185 -7.55 -10.88 9.85
C GLY A 185 -8.60 -11.33 8.84
N TYR A 186 -8.48 -10.88 7.60
CA TYR A 186 -9.24 -11.42 6.49
C TYR A 186 -8.70 -12.80 6.16
N GLU A 187 -9.55 -13.83 6.32
CA GLU A 187 -9.36 -15.13 5.70
C GLU A 187 -9.47 -14.92 4.18
N ASP A 188 -8.33 -15.05 3.48
CA ASP A 188 -8.34 -15.40 2.06
C ASP A 188 -9.12 -16.71 1.97
N ASN A 189 -10.35 -16.68 1.47
CA ASN A 189 -11.10 -17.91 1.17
C ASN A 189 -10.48 -18.58 -0.07
N GLN A 190 -9.26 -19.08 0.08
CA GLN A 190 -8.54 -19.93 -0.86
C GLN A 190 -8.52 -21.40 -0.40
N ASN A 191 -9.51 -21.83 0.39
CA ASN A 191 -9.60 -23.24 0.74
C ASN A 191 -10.40 -24.00 -0.35
N THR A 192 -9.68 -24.50 -1.35
CA THR A 192 -10.11 -25.68 -2.10
C THR A 192 -10.05 -26.90 -1.18
N THR A 193 -11.00 -27.00 -0.24
CA THR A 193 -11.16 -28.20 0.57
C THR A 193 -11.55 -29.34 -0.37
N ARG A 194 -10.64 -30.30 -0.58
CA ARG A 194 -10.98 -31.63 -1.09
C ARG A 194 -11.86 -32.32 -0.05
N MET A 195 -13.16 -32.04 -0.12
CA MET A 195 -14.16 -32.82 0.61
C MET A 195 -14.33 -34.17 -0.08
N SER A 196 -14.50 -35.22 0.71
CA SER A 196 -14.74 -36.56 0.19
C SER A 196 -16.06 -36.59 -0.60
N SER A 197 -16.09 -37.39 -1.66
CA SER A 197 -17.21 -37.47 -2.62
C SER A 197 -18.57 -37.83 -2.00
N GLU A 198 -18.59 -38.35 -0.77
CA GLU A 198 -19.82 -38.76 -0.06
C GLU A 198 -20.44 -37.61 0.76
N GLU A 199 -19.67 -36.60 1.17
CA GLU A 199 -20.21 -35.42 1.87
C GLU A 199 -20.82 -34.41 0.89
N VAL A 200 -20.37 -34.42 -0.37
CA VAL A 200 -20.85 -33.53 -1.44
C VAL A 200 -22.29 -33.86 -1.85
N SER A 201 -22.69 -35.13 -1.91
CA SER A 201 -24.06 -35.49 -2.35
C SER A 201 -25.13 -35.07 -1.36
N ASN A 202 -24.84 -35.16 -0.06
CA ASN A 202 -25.80 -34.84 1.00
C ASN A 202 -25.95 -33.32 1.24
N LEU A 203 -24.92 -32.53 0.92
CA LEU A 203 -24.98 -31.07 0.96
C LEU A 203 -25.67 -30.47 -0.28
N GLU A 204 -25.57 -31.12 -1.44
CA GLU A 204 -26.18 -30.65 -2.70
C GLU A 204 -27.71 -30.72 -2.72
N GLU A 205 -28.34 -31.64 -2.00
CA GLU A 205 -29.80 -31.66 -1.86
C GLU A 205 -30.34 -30.58 -0.93
N GLY A 206 -29.59 -30.20 0.12
CA GLY A 206 -29.99 -29.15 1.06
C GLY A 206 -29.79 -27.71 0.56
N LEU A 207 -28.89 -27.50 -0.41
CA LEU A 207 -28.53 -26.17 -0.93
C LEU A 207 -29.37 -25.67 -2.12
N LYS A 208 -30.29 -26.48 -2.66
CA LYS A 208 -31.12 -26.08 -3.81
C LYS A 208 -32.15 -24.97 -3.51
N ASN A 209 -32.33 -24.56 -2.25
CA ASN A 209 -33.33 -23.56 -1.84
C ASN A 209 -32.78 -22.34 -1.06
N LYS A 210 -31.63 -21.74 -1.44
CA LYS A 210 -31.20 -20.42 -0.92
C LYS A 210 -30.81 -19.42 -2.04
N PRO A 211 -31.22 -18.13 -1.93
CA PRO A 211 -31.09 -17.12 -3.00
C PRO A 211 -29.67 -16.54 -3.24
N ALA A 212 -28.74 -16.68 -2.30
CA ALA A 212 -27.42 -16.01 -2.36
C ALA A 212 -26.45 -16.51 -3.46
N ARG A 213 -26.70 -17.68 -4.08
CA ARG A 213 -25.81 -18.25 -5.12
C ARG A 213 -26.01 -17.61 -6.49
N ASN A 214 -27.18 -17.02 -6.76
CA ASN A 214 -27.49 -16.42 -8.05
C ASN A 214 -26.86 -15.03 -8.23
N GLU A 215 -26.79 -14.24 -7.16
CA GLU A 215 -26.29 -12.85 -7.18
C GLU A 215 -24.79 -12.78 -7.53
N ASN A 216 -23.96 -13.64 -6.93
CA ASN A 216 -22.52 -13.67 -7.21
C ASN A 216 -22.18 -14.17 -8.63
N LYS A 217 -23.02 -15.03 -9.22
CA LYS A 217 -22.83 -15.51 -10.60
C LYS A 217 -23.22 -14.42 -11.61
N GLN A 218 -24.27 -13.66 -11.27
CA GLN A 218 -24.73 -12.53 -12.07
C GLN A 218 -23.72 -11.38 -12.04
N ALA A 219 -23.18 -11.02 -10.86
CA ALA A 219 -22.17 -9.98 -10.71
C ALA A 219 -20.86 -10.28 -11.48
N LYS A 220 -20.37 -11.53 -11.41
CA LYS A 220 -19.21 -11.96 -12.22
C LYS A 220 -19.47 -11.83 -13.72
N GLN A 221 -20.65 -12.25 -14.17
CA GLN A 221 -21.02 -12.17 -15.58
C GLN A 221 -21.16 -10.72 -16.05
N GLU A 222 -21.66 -9.82 -15.19
CA GLU A 222 -21.76 -8.39 -15.49
C GLU A 222 -20.39 -7.71 -15.64
N ILE A 223 -19.40 -8.04 -14.80
CA ILE A 223 -18.03 -7.52 -14.95
C ILE A 223 -17.39 -8.07 -16.23
N ILE A 224 -17.54 -9.37 -16.51
CA ILE A 224 -17.03 -9.98 -17.74
C ILE A 224 -17.64 -9.30 -18.98
N ASN A 225 -18.94 -8.99 -18.95
CA ASN A 225 -19.62 -8.30 -20.04
C ASN A 225 -19.15 -6.84 -20.19
N ARG A 226 -18.83 -6.14 -19.10
CA ARG A 226 -18.26 -4.79 -19.13
C ARG A 226 -16.85 -4.79 -19.73
N LEU A 227 -16.00 -5.72 -19.31
CA LEU A 227 -14.67 -5.94 -19.88
C LEU A 227 -14.75 -6.28 -21.38
N ALA A 228 -15.73 -7.08 -21.80
CA ALA A 228 -15.93 -7.41 -23.21
C ALA A 228 -16.41 -6.21 -24.05
N LYS A 229 -17.30 -5.36 -23.51
CA LYS A 229 -17.74 -4.13 -24.20
C LYS A 229 -16.62 -3.11 -24.36
N ALA A 230 -15.72 -3.01 -23.39
CA ALA A 230 -14.55 -2.13 -23.47
C ALA A 230 -13.57 -2.54 -24.58
N VAL A 231 -13.60 -3.80 -25.03
CA VAL A 231 -12.81 -4.34 -26.15
C VAL A 231 -13.46 -4.08 -27.51
N GLU A 232 -14.78 -3.88 -27.57
CA GLU A 232 -15.54 -3.69 -28.82
C GLU A 232 -15.71 -2.21 -29.21
N SER A 233 -15.28 -1.26 -28.38
CA SER A 233 -15.32 0.17 -28.74
C SER A 233 -14.21 0.52 -29.74
N GLU A 234 -14.59 0.95 -30.94
CA GLU A 234 -13.71 1.28 -32.08
C GLU A 234 -12.68 2.41 -31.83
N GLU A 235 -12.67 3.05 -30.65
CA GLU A 235 -11.74 4.14 -30.31
C GLU A 235 -10.43 3.66 -29.66
N ASN A 236 -10.40 2.46 -29.07
CA ASN A 236 -9.21 1.96 -28.37
C ASN A 236 -8.82 0.62 -28.98
N ASN A 237 -7.68 0.57 -29.66
CA ASN A 237 -7.12 -0.57 -30.38
C ASN A 237 -6.69 -1.73 -29.45
N ILE A 238 -7.58 -2.20 -28.58
CA ILE A 238 -7.30 -3.17 -27.52
C ILE A 238 -8.07 -4.45 -27.82
N THR A 239 -7.35 -5.50 -28.21
CA THR A 239 -7.95 -6.80 -28.51
C THR A 239 -8.28 -7.56 -27.22
N GLY A 240 -9.27 -8.47 -27.27
CA GLY A 240 -9.60 -9.36 -26.14
C GLY A 240 -8.44 -10.28 -25.70
N GLU A 241 -7.34 -10.30 -26.44
CA GLU A 241 -6.08 -10.94 -26.05
C GLU A 241 -5.28 -10.10 -25.04
N ALA A 242 -5.36 -8.77 -25.08
CA ALA A 242 -4.72 -7.88 -24.13
C ALA A 242 -5.27 -8.10 -22.71
N ILE A 243 -6.60 -8.14 -22.55
CA ILE A 243 -7.23 -8.45 -21.25
C ILE A 243 -6.79 -9.81 -20.72
N LYS A 244 -6.69 -10.83 -21.60
CA LYS A 244 -6.24 -12.16 -21.20
C LYS A 244 -4.75 -12.18 -20.84
N SER A 245 -3.94 -11.34 -21.49
CA SER A 245 -2.51 -11.17 -21.21
C SER A 245 -2.30 -10.48 -19.85
N VAL A 246 -3.03 -9.40 -19.60
CA VAL A 246 -3.03 -8.67 -18.31
C VAL A 246 -3.54 -9.58 -17.19
N ALA A 247 -4.62 -10.34 -17.43
CA ALA A 247 -5.14 -11.31 -16.48
C ALA A 247 -4.13 -12.44 -16.20
N LYS A 248 -3.44 -12.93 -17.24
CA LYS A 248 -2.40 -13.94 -17.09
C LYS A 248 -1.19 -13.41 -16.32
N SER A 249 -0.79 -12.17 -16.56
CA SER A 249 0.38 -11.54 -15.92
C SER A 249 0.11 -11.22 -14.44
N ASN A 250 -1.10 -10.75 -14.12
CA ASN A 250 -1.45 -10.34 -12.76
C ASN A 250 -2.00 -11.50 -11.90
N PHE A 251 -2.81 -12.39 -12.50
CA PHE A 251 -3.56 -13.42 -11.76
C PHE A 251 -3.17 -14.86 -12.14
N GLY A 252 -2.15 -15.04 -12.98
CA GLY A 252 -1.63 -16.36 -13.37
C GLY A 252 -2.53 -17.15 -14.33
N THR A 253 -3.67 -16.60 -14.76
CA THR A 253 -4.55 -17.22 -15.76
C THR A 253 -5.22 -16.18 -16.66
N GLY A 254 -5.18 -16.43 -17.98
CA GLY A 254 -5.93 -15.62 -18.95
C GLY A 254 -7.40 -16.04 -19.09
N ASN A 255 -7.88 -16.96 -18.26
CA ASN A 255 -9.27 -17.40 -18.28
C ASN A 255 -10.09 -16.63 -17.24
N LEU A 256 -10.81 -15.61 -17.69
CA LEU A 256 -11.62 -14.72 -16.85
C LEU A 256 -12.69 -15.46 -16.02
N ALA A 257 -13.20 -16.60 -16.49
CA ALA A 257 -14.18 -17.38 -15.75
C ALA A 257 -13.58 -18.09 -14.52
N LYS A 258 -12.25 -18.23 -14.46
CA LYS A 258 -11.53 -18.80 -13.31
C LYS A 258 -11.19 -17.77 -12.25
N LEU A 259 -11.35 -16.48 -12.55
CA LEU A 259 -11.11 -15.40 -11.61
C LEU A 259 -12.26 -15.29 -10.61
N ASP A 260 -11.93 -14.98 -9.36
CA ASP A 260 -12.92 -14.59 -8.37
C ASP A 260 -13.46 -13.16 -8.63
N LEU A 261 -14.45 -12.73 -7.85
CA LEU A 261 -15.10 -11.44 -8.08
C LEU A 261 -14.13 -10.29 -7.83
N GLU A 262 -13.27 -10.42 -6.81
CA GLU A 262 -12.28 -9.41 -6.44
C GLU A 262 -11.19 -9.29 -7.51
N GLN A 263 -10.71 -10.42 -8.04
CA GLN A 263 -9.78 -10.45 -9.17
C GLN A 263 -10.36 -9.86 -10.46
N LEU A 264 -11.66 -10.05 -10.70
CA LEU A 264 -12.34 -9.44 -11.85
C LEU A 264 -12.52 -7.93 -11.68
N GLU A 265 -12.82 -7.46 -10.46
CA GLU A 265 -12.89 -6.03 -10.15
C GLU A 265 -11.52 -5.36 -10.21
N GLU A 266 -10.47 -6.03 -9.72
CA GLU A 266 -9.08 -5.57 -9.81
C GLU A 266 -8.62 -5.53 -11.27
N LEU A 267 -8.95 -6.55 -12.06
CA LEU A 267 -8.68 -6.54 -13.51
C LEU A 267 -9.39 -5.39 -14.22
N GLU A 268 -10.65 -5.11 -13.88
CA GLU A 268 -11.40 -3.97 -14.42
C GLU A 268 -10.73 -2.63 -14.06
N GLN A 269 -10.22 -2.49 -12.83
CA GLN A 269 -9.50 -1.28 -12.41
C GLN A 269 -8.14 -1.11 -13.08
N ILE A 270 -7.38 -2.20 -13.24
CA ILE A 270 -6.09 -2.19 -13.94
C ILE A 270 -6.30 -1.74 -15.39
N PHE A 271 -7.34 -2.27 -16.05
CA PHE A 271 -7.63 -1.95 -17.44
C PHE A 271 -8.13 -0.51 -17.63
N LEU A 272 -8.95 -0.01 -16.70
CA LEU A 272 -9.33 1.42 -16.66
C LEU A 272 -8.11 2.32 -16.45
N PHE A 273 -7.10 1.88 -15.70
CA PHE A 273 -5.88 2.65 -15.49
C PHE A 273 -5.02 2.69 -16.77
N GLU A 274 -4.79 1.56 -17.42
CA GLU A 274 -4.01 1.49 -18.67
C GLU A 274 -4.68 2.26 -19.83
N THR A 275 -6.01 2.32 -19.86
CA THR A 275 -6.77 3.06 -20.90
C THR A 275 -6.74 4.58 -20.72
N TYR A 276 -6.61 5.08 -19.48
CA TYR A 276 -6.66 6.52 -19.19
C TYR A 276 -5.28 7.18 -19.04
N PHE A 277 -4.22 6.39 -18.87
CA PHE A 277 -2.85 6.88 -18.62
C PHE A 277 -1.82 6.33 -19.62
N GLY A 278 -2.27 5.68 -20.70
CA GLY A 278 -1.41 5.03 -21.69
C GLY A 278 -0.72 5.94 -22.72
N ASP A 279 -0.97 7.25 -22.70
CA ASP A 279 -0.40 8.23 -23.65
C ASP A 279 0.58 9.21 -22.97
N GLU A 280 1.51 8.71 -22.15
CA GLU A 280 2.77 9.43 -21.90
C GLU A 280 3.87 8.74 -22.72
N GLU A 281 4.19 9.33 -23.87
CA GLU A 281 5.28 8.95 -24.77
C GLU A 281 6.59 8.73 -23.99
N GLU A 282 7.17 7.54 -24.15
CA GLU A 282 8.61 7.32 -24.02
C GLU A 282 9.34 8.33 -24.92
N THR A 283 9.83 9.42 -24.34
CA THR A 283 10.80 10.29 -25.02
C THR A 283 12.21 9.93 -24.58
N GLU A 284 13.03 9.72 -25.60
CA GLU A 284 14.41 9.23 -25.62
C GLU A 284 15.35 9.88 -24.60
N GLU A 285 15.66 9.19 -23.50
CA GLU A 285 16.96 9.32 -22.81
C GLU A 285 17.52 7.92 -22.49
N ASN A 286 17.83 7.18 -23.56
CA ASN A 286 18.76 6.07 -23.49
C ASN A 286 19.68 6.11 -24.72
N LYS A 287 20.48 7.18 -24.83
CA LYS A 287 21.72 7.15 -25.58
C LYS A 287 22.87 6.97 -24.59
N VAL A 288 23.36 5.74 -24.55
CA VAL A 288 24.72 5.42 -24.16
C VAL A 288 25.64 6.32 -24.98
N VAL A 289 26.25 7.30 -24.32
CA VAL A 289 27.41 7.99 -24.87
C VAL A 289 28.62 7.27 -24.28
N ASP A 290 29.26 6.47 -25.12
CA ASP A 290 30.64 6.04 -24.90
C ASP A 290 31.49 7.30 -24.75
N VAL A 291 31.91 7.61 -23.53
CA VAL A 291 32.97 8.59 -23.28
C VAL A 291 34.27 7.81 -23.25
N GLU A 292 35.01 7.84 -24.36
CA GLU A 292 36.41 7.47 -24.38
C GLU A 292 37.15 8.28 -23.31
N ALA A 293 37.81 7.57 -22.40
CA ALA A 293 38.65 8.18 -21.38
C ALA A 293 39.89 8.79 -22.03
N GLU A 294 39.88 10.10 -22.26
CA GLU A 294 41.11 10.88 -22.44
C GLU A 294 41.79 11.03 -21.06
N VAL A 295 42.94 10.36 -20.92
CA VAL A 295 43.87 10.54 -19.81
C VAL A 295 44.48 11.94 -19.94
N VAL A 296 44.05 12.87 -19.09
CA VAL A 296 44.75 14.14 -18.88
C VAL A 296 45.57 14.01 -17.61
N GLU A 297 46.87 13.78 -17.76
CA GLU A 297 47.85 14.01 -16.70
C GLU A 297 47.82 15.49 -16.33
N ASN A 298 47.55 15.82 -15.07
CA ASN A 298 47.72 17.17 -14.53
C ASN A 298 48.58 17.11 -13.28
N ASP A 299 49.81 17.55 -13.48
CA ASP A 299 50.85 18.04 -12.59
C ASP A 299 50.41 18.44 -11.16
N GLU A 300 50.87 17.65 -10.18
CA GLU A 300 50.96 18.01 -8.77
C GLU A 300 52.11 19.01 -8.50
N GLU A 301 52.09 20.20 -9.10
CA GLU A 301 53.04 21.27 -8.74
C GLU A 301 52.37 22.66 -8.83
N ASN A 302 51.34 22.92 -8.02
CA ASN A 302 51.04 24.32 -7.66
C ASN A 302 50.20 24.58 -6.40
N PHE A 303 49.92 23.57 -5.58
CA PHE A 303 49.11 23.78 -4.37
C PHE A 303 49.90 24.33 -3.16
N GLY A 304 51.23 24.50 -3.29
CA GLY A 304 52.10 24.98 -2.22
C GLY A 304 52.26 26.50 -2.12
N ALA A 305 51.97 27.26 -3.18
CA ALA A 305 52.30 28.69 -3.23
C ALA A 305 51.16 29.63 -2.79
N GLU A 306 49.91 29.15 -2.72
CA GLU A 306 48.75 29.94 -2.29
C GLU A 306 48.49 29.87 -0.77
N VAL A 307 49.06 28.89 -0.08
CA VAL A 307 48.87 28.73 1.38
C VAL A 307 49.84 29.60 2.19
N GLU A 308 51.06 29.87 1.70
CA GLU A 308 52.02 30.75 2.39
C GLU A 308 51.67 32.25 2.31
N ARG A 309 50.85 32.67 1.34
CA ARG A 309 50.41 34.07 1.23
C ARG A 309 49.26 34.44 2.18
N ALA A 310 48.48 33.46 2.63
CA ALA A 310 47.36 33.67 3.55
C ALA A 310 47.77 33.70 5.03
N VAL A 311 49.00 33.31 5.37
CA VAL A 311 49.52 33.28 6.75
C VAL A 311 50.40 34.51 7.07
N ALA A 312 50.74 35.33 6.07
CA ALA A 312 51.56 36.53 6.26
C ALA A 312 50.76 37.85 6.45
N GLU A 313 49.43 37.82 6.35
CA GLU A 313 48.56 39.01 6.52
C GLU A 313 47.42 38.80 7.54
N GLY A 314 47.61 37.90 8.52
CA GLY A 314 46.67 37.66 9.63
C GLY A 314 47.36 37.50 10.97
#